data_AF-A0AA36JAF1-F1
#
_entry.id   AF-A0AA36JAF1-F1
#
_cell.length_a   1.000
_cell.length_b   1.000
_cell.length_c   1.000
_cell.angle_alpha   90.00
_cell.angle_beta   90.00
_cell.angle_gamma   90.00
#
_symmetry.space_group_name_H-M   'P 1'
#
loop_
_entity.id
_entity.type
_entity.pdbx_description
1 polymer ?
#
loop_
_entity_poly.entity_id
_entity_poly.type
_entity_poly.pdbx_seq_one_letter_code
_entity_poly.pdbx_strand_id
1 'polypeptide(L)'
;MPPPPPELTLQEVLDLQVSPGEPNAYLKAELYDGFSDPDFQEALAELEAIHGKAYKNYTEDHTKLFLTVQNKVLPRYGFKKGQVGVMQMLSVGARFNDNEEFCNNRAVLNELIGMAPALADELEELAPKKEKREEPAPLITEHLRLAPTLTTASRQWQPPSQEESRRFQLADDLPAAEGM
;
A
#
# COMPACT_ATOMS: atom_id res chain seq x y z
N MET A 1 -5.50 35.62 17.35
CA MET A 1 -5.86 34.26 16.88
C MET A 1 -6.39 34.39 15.47
N PRO A 2 -5.87 33.65 14.48
CA PRO A 2 -6.49 33.61 13.16
C PRO A 2 -7.91 33.02 13.29
N PRO A 3 -8.90 33.50 12.51
CA PRO A 3 -10.24 32.95 12.54
C PRO A 3 -10.22 31.47 12.12
N PRO A 4 -11.09 30.61 12.71
CA PRO A 4 -11.25 29.25 12.24
C PRO A 4 -11.68 29.27 10.76
N PRO A 5 -11.12 28.39 9.91
CA PRO A 5 -11.57 28.30 8.53
C PRO A 5 -13.07 27.97 8.49
N PRO A 6 -13.83 28.53 7.55
CA PRO A 6 -15.27 28.30 7.47
C PRO A 6 -15.55 26.81 7.25
N GLU A 7 -16.38 26.22 8.11
CA GLU A 7 -16.98 24.90 7.85
C GLU A 7 -17.93 25.05 6.66
N LEU A 8 -17.50 24.58 5.49
CA LEU A 8 -18.36 24.50 4.31
C LEU A 8 -19.49 23.51 4.59
N THR A 9 -20.72 23.98 4.40
CA THR A 9 -21.94 23.21 4.68
C THR A 9 -22.22 22.17 3.59
N LEU A 10 -22.97 21.10 3.92
CA LEU A 10 -23.39 20.08 2.95
C LEU A 10 -24.18 20.66 1.77
N GLN A 11 -24.89 21.77 1.97
CA GLN A 11 -25.64 22.45 0.92
C GLN A 11 -24.72 23.21 -0.05
N GLU A 12 -23.64 23.84 0.45
CA GLU A 12 -22.60 24.44 -0.39
C GLU A 12 -21.78 23.40 -1.15
N VAL A 13 -21.66 22.17 -0.62
CA VAL A 13 -21.04 21.02 -1.31
C VAL A 13 -21.96 20.46 -2.41
N LEU A 14 -23.29 20.53 -2.24
CA LEU A 14 -24.27 20.04 -3.20
C LEU A 14 -24.57 21.04 -4.33
N ASP A 15 -24.58 22.35 -4.05
CA ASP A 15 -24.79 23.39 -5.08
C ASP A 15 -23.62 23.53 -6.08
N LEU A 16 -22.51 22.79 -5.86
CA LEU A 16 -21.38 22.71 -6.79
C LEU A 16 -21.47 21.53 -7.79
N GLN A 17 -22.49 20.67 -7.69
CA GLN A 17 -22.54 19.38 -8.42
C GLN A 17 -23.23 19.38 -9.79
N VAL A 18 -23.57 20.55 -10.37
CA VAL A 18 -24.15 20.60 -11.74
C VAL A 18 -23.47 21.64 -12.65
N SER A 19 -22.38 22.27 -12.23
CA SER A 19 -21.73 23.37 -13.00
C SER A 19 -20.21 23.34 -12.83
N PRO A 20 -19.39 23.79 -13.81
CA PRO A 20 -17.93 23.88 -13.69
C PRO A 20 -17.56 24.73 -12.47
N GLY A 21 -17.32 24.09 -11.33
CA GLY A 21 -17.26 24.76 -10.03
C GLY A 21 -16.81 23.88 -8.86
N GLU A 22 -16.70 22.56 -9.00
CA GLU A 22 -16.26 21.72 -7.89
C GLU A 22 -14.79 21.99 -7.48
N PRO A 23 -14.49 22.41 -6.23
CA PRO A 23 -13.12 22.57 -5.76
C PRO A 23 -12.32 21.25 -5.78
N ASN A 24 -13.00 20.11 -5.73
CA ASN A 24 -12.36 18.80 -5.85
C ASN A 24 -11.96 18.44 -7.28
N ALA A 25 -12.69 18.90 -8.30
CA ALA A 25 -12.31 18.69 -9.70
C ALA A 25 -11.04 19.48 -10.04
N TYR A 26 -10.96 20.73 -9.58
CA TYR A 26 -9.76 21.56 -9.78
C TYR A 26 -8.57 21.08 -8.96
N LEU A 27 -8.79 20.64 -7.69
CA LEU A 27 -7.72 20.06 -6.88
C LEU A 27 -7.09 18.85 -7.55
N LYS A 28 -7.91 17.91 -8.04
CA LYS A 28 -7.44 16.72 -8.75
C LYS A 28 -6.70 17.10 -10.04
N ALA A 29 -7.24 18.02 -10.82
CA ALA A 29 -6.61 18.48 -12.06
C ALA A 29 -5.24 19.14 -11.79
N GLU A 30 -5.12 20.00 -10.78
CA GLU A 30 -3.84 20.62 -10.42
C GLU A 30 -2.83 19.61 -9.84
N LEU A 31 -3.29 18.61 -9.08
CA LEU A 31 -2.42 17.53 -8.64
C LEU A 31 -1.96 16.66 -9.81
N TYR A 32 -2.86 16.32 -10.72
CA TYR A 32 -2.54 15.57 -11.93
C TYR A 32 -1.53 16.33 -12.78
N ASP A 33 -1.79 17.61 -13.07
CA ASP A 33 -0.89 18.48 -13.83
C ASP A 33 0.50 18.51 -13.21
N GLY A 34 0.58 18.80 -11.91
CA GLY A 34 1.85 18.85 -11.18
C GLY A 34 2.59 17.51 -11.08
N PHE A 35 1.88 16.38 -11.04
CA PHE A 35 2.50 15.06 -11.06
C PHE A 35 2.84 14.58 -12.47
N SER A 36 2.16 15.05 -13.50
CA SER A 36 2.46 14.76 -14.90
C SER A 36 3.58 15.61 -15.48
N ASP A 37 4.06 16.60 -14.70
CA ASP A 37 5.18 17.46 -15.05
C ASP A 37 6.44 16.63 -15.40
N PRO A 38 7.13 16.91 -16.52
CA PRO A 38 8.28 16.13 -16.96
C PRO A 38 9.42 16.09 -15.95
N ASP A 39 9.72 17.21 -15.28
CA ASP A 39 10.82 17.29 -14.31
C ASP A 39 10.48 16.44 -13.08
N PHE A 40 9.20 16.44 -12.67
CA PHE A 40 8.73 15.57 -11.59
C PHE A 40 8.84 14.09 -11.97
N GLN A 41 8.42 13.72 -13.18
CA GLN A 41 8.45 12.34 -13.64
C GLN A 41 9.89 11.81 -13.83
N GLU A 42 10.82 12.66 -14.27
CA GLU A 42 12.25 12.34 -14.30
C GLU A 42 12.79 12.07 -12.88
N ALA A 43 12.50 12.96 -11.92
CA ALA A 43 12.91 12.78 -10.53
C ALA A 43 12.28 11.53 -9.89
N LEU A 44 11.04 11.20 -10.23
CA LEU A 44 10.37 9.98 -9.77
C LEU A 44 11.06 8.75 -10.37
N ALA A 45 11.39 8.74 -11.65
CA ALA A 45 12.08 7.63 -12.30
C ALA A 45 13.47 7.37 -11.70
N GLU A 46 14.23 8.43 -11.42
CA GLU A 46 15.53 8.32 -10.73
C GLU A 46 15.38 7.73 -9.32
N LEU A 47 14.37 8.20 -8.58
CA LEU A 47 14.09 7.72 -7.24
C LEU A 47 13.68 6.23 -7.23
N GLU A 48 12.81 5.84 -8.17
CA GLU A 48 12.36 4.47 -8.32
C GLU A 48 13.49 3.53 -8.80
N ALA A 49 14.49 4.03 -9.51
CA ALA A 49 15.67 3.26 -9.87
C ALA A 49 16.53 2.89 -8.64
N ILE A 50 16.50 3.72 -7.59
CA ILE A 50 17.27 3.52 -6.35
C ILE A 50 16.49 2.68 -5.33
N HIS A 51 15.22 3.00 -5.12
CA HIS A 51 14.41 2.40 -4.04
C HIS A 51 13.40 1.35 -4.53
N GLY A 52 13.19 1.25 -5.84
CA GLY A 52 12.10 0.51 -6.44
C GLY A 52 10.81 1.33 -6.47
N LYS A 53 9.78 0.75 -7.11
CA LYS A 53 8.46 1.36 -7.27
C LYS A 53 7.81 1.70 -5.92
N ALA A 54 7.13 2.84 -5.83
CA ALA A 54 6.52 3.31 -4.58
C ALA A 54 5.46 2.35 -4.02
N TYR A 55 4.71 1.65 -4.89
CA TYR A 55 3.72 0.64 -4.48
C TYR A 55 4.32 -0.60 -3.81
N LYS A 56 5.62 -0.87 -4.05
CA LYS A 56 6.38 -1.96 -3.42
C LYS A 56 7.19 -1.47 -2.23
N ASN A 57 7.88 -0.34 -2.39
CA ASN A 57 8.84 0.18 -1.42
C ASN A 57 8.63 1.68 -1.20
N TYR A 58 7.57 2.05 -0.50
CA TYR A 58 7.32 3.46 -0.16
C TYR A 58 8.33 3.97 0.87
N THR A 59 9.05 5.05 0.54
CA THR A 59 10.12 5.62 1.39
C THR A 59 9.86 7.09 1.76
N GLU A 60 10.65 7.62 2.69
CA GLU A 60 10.63 9.05 3.01
C GLU A 60 10.98 9.94 1.82
N ASP A 61 11.82 9.47 0.90
CA ASP A 61 12.20 10.25 -0.27
C ASP A 61 11.06 10.34 -1.29
N HIS A 62 10.23 9.30 -1.43
CA HIS A 62 8.96 9.38 -2.17
C HIS A 62 8.04 10.42 -1.54
N THR A 63 7.94 10.38 -0.22
CA THR A 63 7.14 11.34 0.56
C THR A 63 7.60 12.78 0.30
N LYS A 64 8.90 13.04 0.34
CA LYS A 64 9.48 14.36 0.07
C LYS A 64 9.19 14.82 -1.35
N LEU A 65 9.38 13.94 -2.34
CA LEU A 65 9.12 14.21 -3.74
C LEU A 65 7.65 14.58 -3.96
N PHE A 66 6.71 13.79 -3.45
CA PHE A 66 5.27 14.05 -3.61
C PHE A 66 4.84 15.36 -2.97
N LEU A 67 5.42 15.68 -1.81
CA LEU A 67 5.17 16.94 -1.13
C LEU A 67 5.65 18.17 -1.92
N THR A 68 6.58 18.04 -2.88
CA THR A 68 6.99 19.18 -3.73
C THR A 68 5.81 19.74 -4.55
N VAL A 69 4.92 18.86 -5.01
CA VAL A 69 3.70 19.20 -5.74
C VAL A 69 2.58 19.55 -4.76
N GLN A 70 2.30 18.66 -3.80
CA GLN A 70 1.18 18.82 -2.86
C GLN A 70 1.29 20.11 -2.04
N ASN A 71 2.49 20.55 -1.65
CA ASN A 71 2.68 21.80 -0.89
C ASN A 71 2.35 23.07 -1.69
N LYS A 72 2.34 22.99 -3.02
CA LYS A 72 1.95 24.10 -3.90
C LYS A 72 0.44 24.13 -4.10
N VAL A 73 -0.18 22.95 -4.24
CA VAL A 73 -1.59 22.79 -4.58
C VAL A 73 -2.49 22.85 -3.33
N LEU A 74 -2.25 22.01 -2.33
CA LEU A 74 -3.12 21.82 -1.16
C LEU A 74 -3.55 23.14 -0.46
N PRO A 75 -2.67 24.12 -0.22
CA PRO A 75 -3.05 25.37 0.43
C PRO A 75 -4.06 26.22 -0.34
N ARG A 76 -4.12 26.10 -1.67
CA ARG A 76 -5.09 26.81 -2.51
C ARG A 76 -6.53 26.35 -2.25
N TYR A 77 -6.67 25.12 -1.75
CA TYR A 77 -7.94 24.46 -1.45
C TYR A 77 -8.24 24.39 0.05
N GLY A 78 -7.51 25.18 0.87
CA GLY A 78 -7.75 25.28 2.31
C GLY A 78 -7.11 24.18 3.16
N PHE A 79 -6.33 23.28 2.56
CA PHE A 79 -5.57 22.27 3.30
C PHE A 79 -4.24 22.82 3.80
N LYS A 80 -3.72 22.26 4.89
CA LYS A 80 -2.39 22.62 5.39
C LYS A 80 -1.29 22.18 4.40
N LYS A 81 -0.09 22.75 4.54
CA LYS A 81 1.11 22.19 3.89
C LYS A 81 1.59 20.94 4.63
N GLY A 82 2.34 20.11 3.94
CA GLY A 82 2.99 18.91 4.46
C GLY A 82 2.04 17.73 4.59
N GLN A 83 2.51 16.70 5.29
CA GLN A 83 1.77 15.46 5.52
C GLN A 83 0.42 15.69 6.20
N VAL A 84 0.31 16.68 7.08
CA VAL A 84 -0.94 17.01 7.75
C VAL A 84 -2.02 17.40 6.73
N GLY A 85 -1.68 18.17 5.71
CA GLY A 85 -2.61 18.54 4.64
C GLY A 85 -3.04 17.36 3.78
N VAL A 86 -2.10 16.47 3.47
CA VAL A 86 -2.37 15.23 2.72
C VAL A 86 -3.38 14.38 3.49
N MET A 87 -3.19 14.18 4.79
CA MET A 87 -4.12 13.41 5.62
C MET A 87 -5.50 14.08 5.72
N GLN A 88 -5.56 15.41 5.78
CA GLN A 88 -6.83 16.14 5.72
C GLN A 88 -7.54 15.91 4.37
N MET A 89 -6.81 16.04 3.25
CA MET A 89 -7.34 15.79 1.92
C MET A 89 -7.86 14.36 1.78
N LEU A 90 -7.11 13.36 2.24
CA LEU A 90 -7.52 11.95 2.19
C LEU A 90 -8.75 11.69 3.06
N SER A 91 -8.81 12.27 4.26
CA SER A 91 -9.98 12.17 5.15
C SER A 91 -11.23 12.76 4.50
N VAL A 92 -11.09 13.95 3.88
CA VAL A 92 -12.16 14.60 3.12
C VAL A 92 -12.53 13.80 1.87
N GLY A 93 -11.59 13.11 1.24
CA GLY A 93 -11.81 12.23 0.09
C GLY A 93 -12.54 10.95 0.43
N ALA A 94 -12.35 10.41 1.64
CA ALA A 94 -12.90 9.12 2.06
C ALA A 94 -14.43 9.05 1.99
N ARG A 95 -15.13 10.18 2.14
CA ARG A 95 -16.60 10.26 1.99
C ARG A 95 -17.10 9.97 0.57
N PHE A 96 -16.21 9.94 -0.41
CA PHE A 96 -16.51 9.65 -1.81
C PHE A 96 -16.04 8.26 -2.25
N ASN A 97 -15.69 7.36 -1.32
CA ASN A 97 -15.23 6.01 -1.66
C ASN A 97 -16.27 5.17 -2.44
N ASP A 98 -17.56 5.47 -2.29
CA ASP A 98 -18.63 4.81 -3.04
C ASP A 98 -18.91 5.45 -4.41
N ASN A 99 -18.22 6.56 -4.73
CA ASN A 99 -18.37 7.25 -6.02
C ASN A 99 -17.36 6.67 -7.03
N GLU A 100 -17.88 6.07 -8.09
CA GLU A 100 -17.09 5.40 -9.13
C GLU A 100 -16.09 6.36 -9.81
N GLU A 101 -16.52 7.58 -10.12
CA GLU A 101 -15.66 8.60 -10.74
C GLU A 101 -14.51 9.01 -9.79
N PHE A 102 -14.79 9.13 -8.50
CA PHE A 102 -13.76 9.42 -7.51
C PHE A 102 -12.74 8.29 -7.42
N CYS A 103 -13.20 7.03 -7.43
CA CYS A 103 -12.34 5.85 -7.44
C CYS A 103 -11.47 5.77 -8.70
N ASN A 104 -12.04 6.00 -9.88
CA ASN A 104 -11.30 6.01 -11.15
C ASN A 104 -10.21 7.09 -11.16
N ASN A 105 -10.57 8.31 -10.73
CA ASN A 105 -9.60 9.40 -10.63
C ASN A 105 -8.47 9.10 -9.65
N ARG A 106 -8.78 8.48 -8.50
CA ARG A 106 -7.75 8.06 -7.52
C ARG A 106 -6.84 6.98 -8.11
N ALA A 107 -7.38 6.04 -8.88
CA ALA A 107 -6.59 5.01 -9.55
C ALA A 107 -5.60 5.62 -10.54
N VAL A 108 -6.06 6.53 -11.41
CA VAL A 108 -5.21 7.25 -12.38
C VAL A 108 -4.09 8.01 -11.66
N LEU A 109 -4.41 8.72 -10.59
CA LEU A 109 -3.40 9.48 -9.83
C LEU A 109 -2.38 8.54 -9.16
N ASN A 110 -2.84 7.43 -8.59
CA ASN A 110 -1.96 6.44 -7.96
C ASN A 110 -1.03 5.76 -8.98
N GLU A 111 -1.52 5.46 -10.18
CA GLU A 111 -0.69 4.94 -11.27
C GLU A 111 0.36 5.96 -11.70
N LEU A 112 -0.03 7.23 -11.87
CA LEU A 112 0.86 8.32 -12.28
C LEU A 112 2.03 8.55 -11.32
N ILE A 113 1.84 8.32 -10.02
CA ILE A 113 2.89 8.48 -9.01
C ILE A 113 3.50 7.16 -8.55
N GLY A 114 3.25 6.06 -9.28
CA GLY A 114 3.85 4.75 -9.00
C GLY A 114 3.37 4.08 -7.72
N MET A 115 2.21 4.49 -7.17
CA MET A 115 1.56 3.86 -6.01
C MET A 115 0.57 2.75 -6.39
N ALA A 116 0.32 2.53 -7.67
CA ALA A 116 -0.34 1.35 -8.21
C ALA A 116 0.52 0.74 -9.33
N PRO A 117 0.51 -0.60 -9.50
CA PRO A 117 1.13 -1.20 -10.67
C PRO A 117 0.40 -0.70 -11.92
N ALA A 118 1.16 -0.37 -12.97
CA ALA A 118 0.55 -0.20 -14.28
C ALA A 118 -0.06 -1.55 -14.70
N LEU A 119 -1.17 -1.53 -15.45
CA LEU A 119 -1.78 -2.78 -15.96
C LEU A 119 -0.77 -3.67 -16.71
N ALA A 120 0.26 -3.06 -17.30
CA ALA A 120 1.36 -3.77 -17.95
C ALA A 120 2.23 -4.58 -16.95
N ASP A 121 2.51 -4.04 -15.77
CA ASP A 121 3.30 -4.72 -14.74
C ASP A 121 2.53 -5.90 -14.13
N GLU A 122 1.22 -5.77 -13.91
CA GLU A 122 0.37 -6.88 -13.45
C GLU A 122 0.35 -8.04 -14.46
N LEU A 123 0.30 -7.73 -15.76
CA LEU A 123 0.27 -8.74 -16.81
C LEU A 123 1.61 -9.51 -16.89
N GLU A 124 2.73 -8.84 -16.64
CA GLU A 124 4.06 -9.47 -16.59
C GLU A 124 4.24 -10.34 -15.33
N GLU A 125 3.69 -9.93 -14.19
CA GLU A 125 3.76 -10.70 -12.94
C GLU A 125 2.87 -11.97 -12.96
N LEU A 126 1.75 -11.92 -13.70
CA LEU A 126 0.87 -13.05 -13.95
C LEU A 126 1.36 -13.98 -15.07
N ALA A 127 2.36 -13.58 -15.86
CA ALA A 127 2.98 -14.47 -16.81
C ALA A 127 3.59 -15.66 -16.04
N PRO A 128 3.28 -16.92 -16.41
CA PRO A 128 3.81 -18.07 -15.71
C PRO A 128 5.32 -17.97 -15.71
N LYS A 129 5.90 -17.78 -14.52
CA LYS A 129 7.35 -17.82 -14.30
C LYS A 129 7.81 -19.10 -14.97
N LYS A 130 8.50 -18.98 -16.11
CA LYS A 130 9.13 -20.11 -16.78
C LYS A 130 10.03 -20.73 -15.72
N GLU A 131 9.57 -21.80 -15.09
CA GLU A 131 10.40 -22.63 -14.25
C GLU A 131 11.64 -22.88 -15.08
N LYS A 132 12.80 -22.48 -14.57
CA LYS A 132 14.07 -22.93 -15.12
C LYS A 132 13.97 -24.45 -15.11
N ARG A 133 13.66 -24.99 -16.28
CA ARG A 133 13.69 -26.42 -16.55
C ARG A 133 15.13 -26.81 -16.24
N GLU A 134 15.33 -27.37 -15.05
CA GLU A 134 16.60 -27.98 -14.70
C GLU A 134 16.92 -28.92 -15.85
N GLU A 135 17.99 -28.63 -16.58
CA GLU A 135 18.51 -29.57 -17.55
C GLU A 135 18.70 -30.90 -16.81
N PRO A 136 18.15 -32.02 -17.31
CA PRO A 136 18.36 -33.30 -16.66
C PRO A 136 19.87 -33.54 -16.63
N ALA A 137 20.41 -33.67 -15.41
CA ALA A 137 21.81 -33.96 -15.18
C ALA A 137 22.27 -35.11 -16.08
N PRO A 138 23.50 -35.06 -16.64
CA PRO A 138 23.99 -36.09 -17.53
C PRO A 138 23.91 -37.45 -16.85
N LEU A 139 23.20 -38.38 -17.49
CA LEU A 139 23.10 -39.77 -17.10
C LEU A 139 24.52 -40.37 -17.12
N ILE A 140 25.10 -40.54 -15.93
CA ILE A 140 26.29 -41.37 -15.75
C ILE A 140 25.81 -42.83 -15.82
N THR A 141 25.95 -43.40 -17.01
CA THR A 141 25.84 -44.83 -17.27
C THR A 141 26.82 -45.61 -16.40
N GLU A 142 26.30 -46.67 -15.77
CA GLU A 142 27.00 -47.84 -15.22
C GLU A 142 28.29 -47.62 -14.40
N HIS A 143 28.21 -47.84 -13.09
CA HIS A 143 28.82 -49.03 -12.47
C HIS A 143 28.50 -49.12 -10.96
N LEU A 144 28.33 -50.37 -10.50
CA LEU A 144 28.39 -50.87 -9.11
C LEU A 144 27.10 -50.88 -8.27
N ARG A 145 26.23 -51.80 -8.68
CA ARG A 145 25.62 -52.89 -7.89
C ARG A 145 26.06 -53.08 -6.42
N LEU A 146 25.04 -53.38 -5.59
CA LEU A 146 24.93 -54.24 -4.38
C LEU A 146 25.07 -53.59 -2.98
N ALA A 147 23.91 -53.34 -2.33
CA ALA A 147 23.58 -53.79 -0.96
C ALA A 147 22.09 -53.50 -0.62
N PRO A 148 21.46 -54.22 0.35
CA PRO A 148 20.04 -54.57 0.31
C PRO A 148 19.08 -53.78 1.22
N THR A 149 17.84 -53.71 0.74
CA THR A 149 16.50 -53.66 1.39
C THR A 149 16.26 -52.99 2.75
N LEU A 150 15.40 -51.95 2.68
CA LEU A 150 14.20 -51.64 3.48
C LEU A 150 14.32 -51.50 5.00
N THR A 151 13.95 -50.31 5.50
CA THR A 151 12.98 -50.20 6.61
C THR A 151 12.23 -48.87 6.54
N THR A 152 10.91 -49.03 6.43
CA THR A 152 9.82 -48.08 6.60
C THR A 152 9.88 -47.34 7.94
N ALA A 153 9.76 -46.01 7.90
CA ALA A 153 9.29 -45.23 9.05
C ALA A 153 8.35 -44.13 8.56
N SER A 154 7.09 -44.51 8.37
CA SER A 154 5.96 -43.59 8.31
C SER A 154 5.92 -42.78 9.61
N ARG A 155 6.27 -41.49 9.55
CA ARG A 155 5.98 -40.55 10.63
C ARG A 155 4.46 -40.34 10.67
N GLN A 156 3.80 -41.09 11.53
CA GLN A 156 2.43 -40.85 11.92
C GLN A 156 2.40 -39.58 12.78
N TRP A 157 1.77 -38.53 12.26
CA TRP A 157 1.49 -37.31 13.01
C TRP A 157 0.51 -37.64 14.14
N GLN A 158 0.87 -37.34 15.38
CA GLN A 158 -0.02 -37.39 16.54
C GLN A 158 -0.35 -35.95 16.97
N PRO A 159 -1.63 -35.61 17.19
CA PRO A 159 -1.98 -34.33 17.80
C PRO A 159 -1.59 -34.30 19.29
N PRO A 160 -1.30 -33.11 19.85
CA PRO A 160 -0.96 -32.97 21.27
C PRO A 160 -2.13 -33.37 22.18
N SER A 161 -1.82 -34.06 23.28
CA SER A 161 -2.80 -34.50 24.28
C SER A 161 -3.35 -33.30 25.07
N GLN A 162 -4.60 -33.42 25.54
CA GLN A 162 -5.31 -32.37 26.29
C GLN A 162 -4.67 -31.95 27.64
N GLU A 163 -3.51 -32.49 28.00
CA GLU A 163 -2.84 -32.20 29.27
C GLU A 163 -2.06 -30.86 29.22
N GLU A 164 -1.68 -30.36 28.04
CA GLU A 164 -1.01 -29.05 27.90
C GLU A 164 -1.98 -27.85 27.97
N SER A 165 -3.29 -28.04 27.75
CA SER A 165 -4.27 -26.93 27.82
C SER A 165 -4.62 -26.49 29.25
N ARG A 166 -4.26 -27.26 30.29
CA ARG A 166 -4.51 -26.87 31.69
C ARG A 166 -3.42 -26.00 32.30
N ARG A 167 -2.28 -25.83 31.64
CA ARG A 167 -1.15 -25.05 32.18
C ARG A 167 -1.28 -23.54 31.97
N PHE A 168 -2.27 -23.09 31.19
CA PHE A 168 -2.48 -21.69 30.84
C PHE A 168 -3.65 -21.00 31.56
N GLN A 169 -4.24 -21.62 32.59
CA GLN A 169 -5.38 -21.05 33.35
C GLN A 169 -5.15 -20.87 34.87
N LEU A 170 -3.90 -20.92 35.35
CA LEU A 170 -3.56 -20.53 36.73
C LEU A 170 -2.58 -19.35 36.74
N ALA A 171 -3.09 -18.15 36.45
CA ALA A 171 -2.41 -16.89 36.74
C ALA A 171 -3.44 -15.78 36.97
N ASP A 172 -4.42 -16.05 37.83
CA ASP A 172 -5.33 -15.06 38.39
C ASP A 172 -5.59 -15.48 39.84
N ASP A 173 -4.64 -15.18 40.73
CA ASP A 173 -4.89 -15.00 42.17
C ASP A 173 -3.60 -14.50 42.88
N LEU A 174 -3.47 -13.19 43.06
CA LEU A 174 -2.58 -12.63 44.08
C LEU A 174 -3.33 -11.49 44.79
N PRO A 175 -3.59 -11.59 46.11
CA PRO A 175 -4.47 -10.68 46.82
C PRO A 175 -3.82 -9.35 47.17
N ALA A 176 -4.68 -8.34 47.24
CA ALA A 176 -4.41 -7.01 47.77
C ALA A 176 -3.94 -7.08 49.23
N ALA A 177 -2.76 -6.51 49.50
CA ALA A 177 -2.32 -6.20 50.85
C ALA A 177 -2.62 -4.73 51.14
N GLU A 178 -3.65 -4.52 51.96
CA GLU A 178 -3.88 -3.30 52.73
C GLU A 178 -2.76 -3.06 53.75
N GLY A 179 -2.50 -1.77 54.04
CA GLY A 179 -2.07 -1.34 55.37
C GLY A 179 -0.69 -0.69 55.49
N MET A 180 -0.65 0.64 55.44
CA MET A 180 -0.26 1.55 56.55
C MET A 180 0.00 2.97 56.06
#